data_AF-A0AAP0F710-F1
#
_entry.id   AF-A0AAP0F710-F1
#
_cell.length_a   1.000
_cell.length_b   1.000
_cell.length_c   1.000
_cell.angle_alpha   90.00
_cell.angle_beta   90.00
_cell.angle_gamma   90.00
#
_symmetry.space_group_name_H-M   'P 1'
#
loop_
_entity.id
_entity.type
_entity.pdbx_description
1 polymer ?
#
loop_
_entity_poly.entity_id
_entity_poly.type
_entity_poly.pdbx_seq_one_letter_code
_entity_poly.pdbx_strand_id
1 'polypeptide(L)'
;MASTRSRLLFLSSIISSLYLYMFVAGDSDSANTLSLDAIRDSLIRQEDTIVFCDDGNYANTAQCDLQCLQALSRRIHYGKFVAEVKFRDSPEEYSTAIHAQDGDTLMKLLTFKNVEEMVKRRVEKKAMVFGQEVTLNNVGDNETYKIDPSIVSRLYDEWVMPLTKLVQVKYLLRRLD
;
A
#
# COMPACT_ATOMS: atom_id res chain seq x y z
N MET A 1 -17.83 -16.46 13.75
CA MET A 1 -17.83 -16.21 12.27
C MET A 1 -17.97 -14.72 12.00
N ALA A 2 -16.86 -13.97 12.02
CA ALA A 2 -16.88 -12.54 11.75
C ALA A 2 -17.08 -12.29 10.24
N SER A 3 -18.20 -11.66 9.90
CA SER A 3 -18.63 -11.34 8.54
C SER A 3 -17.53 -10.64 7.72
N THR A 4 -17.39 -11.03 6.46
CA THR A 4 -16.51 -10.45 5.42
C THR A 4 -16.60 -8.92 5.35
N ARG A 5 -17.72 -8.33 5.78
CA ARG A 5 -17.92 -6.88 5.93
C ARG A 5 -16.99 -6.21 6.94
N SER A 6 -16.65 -6.89 8.04
CA SER A 6 -15.74 -6.34 9.07
C SER A 6 -14.28 -6.28 8.61
N ARG A 7 -13.87 -7.15 7.67
CA ARG A 7 -12.52 -7.14 7.09
C ARG A 7 -12.34 -6.02 6.05
N LEU A 8 -13.42 -5.58 5.42
CA LEU A 8 -13.42 -4.50 4.43
C LEU A 8 -13.33 -3.10 5.05
N LEU A 9 -14.05 -2.88 6.16
CA LEU A 9 -14.03 -1.63 6.91
C LEU A 9 -12.68 -1.35 7.58
N PHE A 10 -11.90 -2.40 7.82
CA PHE A 10 -10.57 -2.37 8.40
C PHE A 10 -9.55 -1.78 7.43
N LEU A 11 -9.44 -2.33 6.21
CA LEU A 11 -8.53 -1.81 5.18
C LEU A 11 -8.92 -0.38 4.77
N SER A 12 -10.22 -0.08 4.68
CA SER A 12 -10.67 1.28 4.35
C SER A 12 -10.30 2.29 5.45
N SER A 13 -10.37 1.94 6.73
CA SER A 13 -10.02 2.83 7.85
C SER A 13 -8.50 3.04 8.01
N ILE A 14 -7.69 2.01 7.73
CA ILE A 14 -6.22 2.14 7.67
C ILE A 14 -5.79 3.13 6.60
N ILE A 15 -6.43 3.05 5.43
CA ILE A 15 -6.22 3.95 4.30
C ILE A 15 -6.77 5.35 4.66
N SER A 16 -7.98 5.45 5.24
CA SER A 16 -8.63 6.73 5.60
C SER A 16 -7.84 7.54 6.64
N SER A 17 -7.11 6.88 7.55
CA SER A 17 -6.24 7.55 8.52
C SER A 17 -4.86 7.94 7.95
N LEU A 18 -4.47 7.43 6.76
CA LEU A 18 -3.41 8.04 5.95
C LEU A 18 -3.95 9.22 5.10
N TYR A 19 -5.24 9.20 4.75
CA TYR A 19 -5.92 10.25 3.98
C TYR A 19 -6.05 11.59 4.73
N LEU A 20 -6.04 11.62 6.07
CA LEU A 20 -6.23 12.86 6.84
C LEU A 20 -5.08 13.89 6.69
N TYR A 21 -3.96 13.52 6.05
CA TYR A 21 -2.89 14.47 5.71
C TYR A 21 -2.95 14.99 4.25
N MET A 22 -3.86 14.49 3.40
CA MET A 22 -4.02 14.97 2.01
C MET A 22 -5.47 14.83 1.52
N PHE A 23 -6.40 15.47 2.21
CA PHE A 23 -7.76 15.65 1.70
C PHE A 23 -7.74 16.59 0.47
N VAL A 24 -8.22 16.12 -0.69
CA VAL A 24 -9.25 16.76 -1.55
C VAL A 24 -9.49 15.89 -2.80
N ALA A 25 -10.77 15.54 -2.96
CA ALA A 25 -11.59 15.25 -4.15
C ALA A 25 -11.02 14.60 -5.43
N GLY A 26 -11.83 13.71 -6.02
CA GLY A 26 -11.81 13.43 -7.46
C GLY A 26 -12.29 12.04 -7.83
N ASP A 27 -13.48 11.96 -8.41
CA ASP A 27 -14.14 10.78 -8.97
C ASP A 27 -13.53 10.33 -10.31
N SER A 28 -13.88 9.09 -10.69
CA SER A 28 -13.89 8.44 -12.02
C SER A 28 -12.68 8.49 -12.97
N ASP A 29 -12.29 7.26 -13.34
CA ASP A 29 -11.97 6.76 -14.70
C ASP A 29 -10.54 6.34 -15.11
N SER A 30 -10.59 5.35 -16.00
CA SER A 30 -9.62 4.39 -16.51
C SER A 30 -8.18 4.82 -16.88
N ALA A 31 -7.22 3.91 -16.64
CA ALA A 31 -6.30 3.36 -17.65
C ALA A 31 -5.31 2.36 -17.02
N ASN A 32 -5.41 1.08 -17.45
CA ASN A 32 -4.41 0.04 -17.20
C ASN A 32 -3.12 0.34 -17.98
N THR A 33 -1.95 0.01 -17.39
CA THR A 33 -0.83 -0.73 -18.03
C THR A 33 0.44 -0.69 -17.17
N LEU A 34 0.43 -1.43 -16.07
CA LEU A 34 1.58 -2.24 -15.65
C LEU A 34 0.97 -3.62 -15.45
N SER A 35 1.33 -4.55 -16.31
CA SER A 35 0.53 -5.75 -16.60
C SER A 35 0.21 -6.52 -15.32
N LEU A 36 -1.09 -6.78 -15.12
CA LEU A 36 -1.60 -7.68 -14.10
C LEU A 36 -0.90 -9.05 -14.15
N ASP A 37 -0.33 -9.41 -15.32
CA ASP A 37 0.47 -10.61 -15.53
C ASP A 37 1.79 -10.61 -14.74
N ALA A 38 2.48 -9.46 -14.60
CA ALA A 38 3.70 -9.39 -13.79
C ALA A 38 3.43 -9.59 -12.30
N ILE A 39 2.26 -9.14 -11.83
CA ILE A 39 1.81 -9.34 -10.45
C ILE A 39 1.37 -10.81 -10.26
N ARG A 40 0.65 -11.38 -11.24
CA ARG A 40 0.25 -12.80 -11.26
C ARG A 40 1.46 -13.74 -11.19
N ASP A 41 2.49 -13.50 -12.00
CA ASP A 41 3.70 -14.35 -12.05
C ASP A 41 4.59 -14.24 -10.79
N SER A 42 4.44 -13.17 -10.02
CA SER A 42 5.11 -13.03 -8.73
C SER A 42 4.37 -13.75 -7.61
N LEU A 43 3.03 -13.82 -7.68
CA LEU A 43 2.19 -14.47 -6.66
C LEU A 43 2.23 -16.00 -6.77
N ILE A 44 2.27 -16.56 -8.00
CA ILE A 44 2.37 -18.01 -8.24
C ILE A 44 3.67 -18.60 -7.67
N ARG A 45 4.76 -17.83 -7.63
CA ARG A 45 6.06 -18.31 -7.13
C ARG A 45 6.16 -18.44 -5.60
N GLN A 46 5.17 -17.99 -4.83
CA GLN A 46 5.16 -18.10 -3.37
C GLN A 46 4.24 -19.23 -2.84
N GLU A 47 3.67 -20.08 -3.70
CA GLU A 47 2.60 -21.05 -3.34
C GLU A 47 3.02 -22.36 -2.66
N ASP A 48 4.28 -22.58 -2.26
CA ASP A 48 4.70 -23.86 -1.65
C ASP A 48 4.30 -24.04 -0.17
N THR A 49 3.29 -23.32 0.33
CA THR A 49 2.69 -23.57 1.66
C THR A 49 1.20 -23.24 1.70
N ILE A 50 0.47 -23.48 0.61
CA ILE A 50 -0.99 -23.41 0.66
C ILE A 50 -1.50 -24.69 1.32
N VAL A 51 -2.02 -24.56 2.55
CA VAL A 51 -2.92 -25.55 3.13
C VAL A 51 -4.10 -25.67 2.17
N PHE A 52 -4.24 -26.79 1.46
CA PHE A 52 -5.39 -27.10 0.61
C PHE A 52 -6.65 -27.22 1.48
N CYS A 53 -7.24 -26.07 1.82
CA CYS A 53 -8.56 -25.97 2.43
C CYS A 53 -9.38 -25.10 1.49
N ASP A 54 -10.02 -25.75 0.52
CA ASP A 54 -10.99 -25.11 -0.36
C ASP A 54 -12.31 -24.95 0.41
N ASP A 55 -12.66 -23.72 0.74
CA ASP A 55 -13.87 -23.38 1.48
C ASP A 55 -15.08 -23.09 0.57
N GLY A 56 -14.92 -23.21 -0.75
CA GLY A 56 -15.95 -22.97 -1.77
C GLY A 56 -16.36 -21.51 -1.94
N ASN A 57 -15.69 -20.55 -1.26
CA ASN A 57 -16.09 -19.15 -1.24
C ASN A 57 -15.48 -18.29 -2.37
N TYR A 58 -15.30 -18.86 -3.57
CA TYR A 58 -14.56 -18.23 -4.66
C TYR A 58 -15.06 -16.83 -5.06
N ALA A 59 -16.39 -16.62 -5.08
CA ALA A 59 -16.97 -15.33 -5.44
C ALA A 59 -16.60 -14.23 -4.42
N ASN A 60 -16.62 -14.58 -3.12
CA ASN A 60 -16.23 -13.66 -2.06
C ASN A 60 -14.73 -13.39 -2.09
N THR A 61 -13.91 -14.42 -2.28
CA THR A 61 -12.45 -14.32 -2.41
C THR A 61 -12.08 -13.41 -3.57
N ALA A 62 -12.63 -13.66 -4.77
CA ALA A 62 -12.38 -12.84 -5.96
C ALA A 62 -12.80 -11.36 -5.76
N GLN A 63 -13.92 -11.12 -5.08
CA GLN A 63 -14.34 -9.76 -4.75
C GLN A 63 -13.37 -9.07 -3.77
N CYS A 64 -12.92 -9.79 -2.74
CA CYS A 64 -11.93 -9.28 -1.79
C CYS A 64 -10.59 -8.98 -2.48
N ASP A 65 -10.12 -9.86 -3.36
CA ASP A 65 -8.89 -9.68 -4.12
C ASP A 65 -8.96 -8.44 -5.01
N LEU A 66 -10.06 -8.28 -5.75
CA LEU A 66 -10.29 -7.10 -6.59
C LEU A 66 -10.23 -5.81 -5.76
N GLN A 67 -10.86 -5.80 -4.58
CA GLN A 67 -10.86 -4.64 -3.69
C GLN A 67 -9.47 -4.35 -3.14
N CYS A 68 -8.70 -5.38 -2.78
CA CYS A 68 -7.32 -5.23 -2.33
C CYS A 68 -6.43 -4.67 -3.45
N LEU A 69 -6.51 -5.23 -4.66
CA LEU A 69 -5.74 -4.77 -5.81
C LEU A 69 -6.07 -3.33 -6.19
N GLN A 70 -7.36 -2.95 -6.18
CA GLN A 70 -7.77 -1.57 -6.43
C GLN A 70 -7.24 -0.61 -5.36
N ALA A 71 -7.27 -1.00 -4.08
CA ALA A 71 -6.74 -0.18 -2.99
C ALA A 71 -5.22 0.00 -3.10
N LEU A 72 -4.49 -1.08 -3.40
CA LEU A 72 -3.04 -1.04 -3.61
C LEU A 72 -2.67 -0.20 -4.83
N SER A 73 -3.37 -0.40 -5.95
CA SER A 73 -3.15 0.37 -7.18
C SER A 73 -3.32 1.87 -6.93
N ARG A 74 -4.43 2.27 -6.28
CA ARG A 74 -4.61 3.68 -5.89
C ARG A 74 -3.47 4.16 -5.01
N ARG A 75 -3.13 3.44 -3.93
CA ARG A 75 -2.09 3.87 -2.99
C ARG A 75 -0.73 4.08 -3.66
N ILE A 76 -0.36 3.20 -4.59
CA ILE A 76 0.90 3.26 -5.35
C ILE A 76 0.86 4.44 -6.33
N HIS A 77 -0.22 4.61 -7.07
CA HIS A 77 -0.36 5.68 -8.07
C HIS A 77 -0.53 7.07 -7.46
N TYR A 78 -1.01 7.16 -6.22
CA TYR A 78 -0.98 8.40 -5.45
C TYR A 78 0.45 8.95 -5.27
N GLY A 79 1.48 8.13 -5.52
CA GLY A 79 2.87 8.58 -5.66
C GLY A 79 3.05 9.75 -6.64
N LYS A 80 2.22 9.88 -7.68
CA LYS A 80 2.27 11.04 -8.60
C LYS A 80 2.02 12.36 -7.87
N PHE A 81 1.00 12.41 -7.03
CA PHE A 81 0.68 13.61 -6.24
C PHE A 81 1.72 13.88 -5.16
N VAL A 82 2.23 12.83 -4.51
CA VAL A 82 3.32 12.95 -3.53
C VAL A 82 4.58 13.53 -4.19
N ALA A 83 4.93 13.07 -5.39
CA ALA A 83 6.05 13.61 -6.15
C ALA A 83 5.84 15.09 -6.50
N GLU A 84 4.65 15.47 -6.94
CA GLU A 84 4.35 16.88 -7.25
C GLU A 84 4.48 17.79 -6.03
N VAL A 85 4.01 17.35 -4.85
CA VAL A 85 4.18 18.12 -3.60
C VAL A 85 5.67 18.29 -3.28
N LYS A 86 6.45 17.20 -3.31
CA LYS A 86 7.90 17.27 -3.04
C LYS A 86 8.64 18.15 -4.05
N PHE A 87 8.26 18.09 -5.32
CA PHE A 87 8.84 18.95 -6.36
C PHE A 87 8.57 20.42 -6.06
N ARG A 88 7.34 20.79 -5.65
CA ARG A 88 6.99 22.16 -5.30
C ARG A 88 7.72 22.67 -4.06
N ASP A 89 8.00 21.79 -3.10
CA ASP A 89 8.72 22.15 -1.88
C ASP A 89 10.20 22.46 -2.15
N SER A 90 10.83 21.80 -3.14
CA SER A 90 12.26 21.98 -3.44
C SER A 90 12.56 21.85 -4.95
N PRO A 91 12.05 22.77 -5.78
CA PRO A 91 12.06 22.61 -7.24
C PRO A 91 13.47 22.57 -7.83
N GLU A 92 14.43 23.33 -7.28
CA GLU A 92 15.79 23.43 -7.83
C GLU A 92 16.57 22.11 -7.73
N GLU A 93 16.48 21.44 -6.58
CA GLU A 93 17.15 20.15 -6.33
C GLU A 93 16.62 19.08 -7.28
N TYR A 94 15.30 18.98 -7.42
CA TYR A 94 14.68 18.01 -8.32
C TYR A 94 14.90 18.36 -9.80
N SER A 95 14.83 19.64 -10.19
CA SER A 95 14.97 20.06 -11.59
C SER A 95 16.33 19.67 -12.18
N THR A 96 17.40 19.80 -11.38
CA THR A 96 18.76 19.41 -11.79
C THR A 96 18.84 17.91 -12.09
N ALA A 97 18.28 17.07 -11.22
CA ALA A 97 18.23 15.63 -11.43
C ALA A 97 17.30 15.21 -12.58
N ILE A 98 16.19 15.93 -12.80
CA ILE A 98 15.25 15.68 -13.90
C ILE A 98 15.88 16.01 -15.26
N HIS A 99 16.54 17.16 -15.40
CA HIS A 99 17.24 17.50 -16.65
C HIS A 99 18.39 16.55 -16.98
N ALA A 100 19.09 16.05 -15.96
CA ALA A 100 20.11 15.02 -16.11
C ALA A 100 19.54 13.61 -16.39
N GLN A 101 18.21 13.43 -16.33
CA GLN A 101 17.52 12.14 -16.45
C GLN A 101 18.06 11.08 -15.46
N ASP A 102 18.48 11.52 -14.28
CA ASP A 102 19.10 10.67 -13.27
C ASP A 102 18.05 10.14 -12.27
N GLY A 103 17.47 8.99 -12.61
CA GLY A 103 16.49 8.31 -11.77
C GLY A 103 17.04 7.83 -10.42
N ASP A 104 18.33 7.54 -10.32
CA ASP A 104 18.96 7.05 -9.09
C ASP A 104 19.15 8.18 -8.08
N THR A 105 19.55 9.36 -8.56
CA THR A 105 19.61 10.57 -7.73
C THR A 105 18.22 10.96 -7.24
N LEU A 106 17.19 10.91 -8.12
CA LEU A 106 15.80 11.11 -7.71
C LEU A 106 15.36 10.10 -6.63
N MET A 107 15.69 8.81 -6.80
CA MET A 107 15.35 7.78 -5.82
C MET A 107 15.99 8.05 -4.44
N LYS A 108 17.24 8.53 -4.42
CA LYS A 108 17.94 8.93 -3.18
C LYS A 108 17.27 10.13 -2.52
N LEU A 109 16.98 11.18 -3.27
CA LEU A 109 16.29 12.39 -2.78
C LEU A 109 14.91 12.08 -2.19
N LEU A 110 14.19 11.12 -2.79
CA LEU A 110 12.86 10.72 -2.33
C LEU A 110 12.86 9.83 -1.08
N THR A 111 14.00 9.24 -0.72
CA THR A 111 14.12 8.25 0.35
C THR A 111 14.43 8.91 1.69
N PHE A 112 13.42 8.94 2.57
CA PHE A 112 13.54 9.47 3.93
C PHE A 112 13.38 8.35 4.96
N LYS A 113 14.49 7.71 5.35
CA LYS A 113 14.49 6.51 6.22
C LYS A 113 13.63 6.65 7.49
N ASN A 114 13.67 7.81 8.15
CA ASN A 114 12.87 8.06 9.36
C ASN A 114 11.37 8.02 9.08
N VAL A 115 10.93 8.53 7.92
CA VAL A 115 9.52 8.51 7.51
C VAL A 115 9.10 7.10 7.14
N GLU A 116 9.96 6.35 6.46
CA GLU A 116 9.70 4.94 6.10
C GLU A 116 9.50 4.08 7.34
N GLU A 117 10.40 4.18 8.32
CA GLU A 117 10.29 3.48 9.60
C GLU A 117 9.04 3.89 10.41
N MET A 118 8.69 5.17 10.42
CA MET A 118 7.44 5.63 11.04
C MET A 118 6.21 5.04 10.35
N VAL A 119 6.22 4.93 9.01
CA VAL A 119 5.11 4.34 8.25
C VAL A 119 4.97 2.85 8.57
N LYS A 120 6.08 2.10 8.63
CA LYS A 120 6.09 0.67 9.02
C LYS A 120 5.45 0.45 10.38
N ARG A 121 5.94 1.17 11.42
CA ARG A 121 5.38 1.10 12.79
C ARG A 121 3.90 1.47 12.83
N ARG A 122 3.48 2.45 12.02
CA ARG A 122 2.08 2.87 11.94
C ARG A 122 1.20 1.80 11.30
N VAL A 123 1.67 1.17 10.22
CA VAL A 123 0.94 0.10 9.52
C VAL A 123 0.77 -1.11 10.45
N GLU A 124 1.84 -1.50 11.13
CA GLU A 124 1.82 -2.57 12.13
C GLU A 124 0.82 -2.28 13.26
N LYS A 125 0.92 -1.11 13.91
CA LYS A 125 0.00 -0.72 14.98
C LYS A 125 -1.45 -0.71 14.53
N LYS A 126 -1.71 -0.28 13.29
CA LYS A 126 -3.06 -0.32 12.71
C LYS A 126 -3.54 -1.76 12.49
N ALA A 127 -2.68 -2.64 11.95
CA ALA A 127 -3.00 -4.05 11.80
C ALA A 127 -3.29 -4.72 13.15
N MET A 128 -2.58 -4.34 14.22
CA MET A 128 -2.90 -4.77 15.58
C MET A 128 -4.30 -4.32 15.98
N VAL A 129 -4.55 -3.00 16.00
CA VAL A 129 -5.81 -2.42 16.51
C VAL A 129 -7.04 -2.97 15.83
N PHE A 130 -7.02 -3.06 14.50
CA PHE A 130 -8.20 -3.55 13.80
C PHE A 130 -8.22 -5.10 13.78
N GLY A 131 -7.05 -5.76 13.89
CA GLY A 131 -6.81 -7.20 13.81
C GLY A 131 -7.35 -7.99 14.98
N GLN A 132 -7.56 -7.31 16.10
CA GLN A 132 -8.07 -7.84 17.34
C GLN A 132 -9.49 -8.41 17.17
N GLU A 133 -9.70 -9.60 17.74
CA GLU A 133 -11.04 -10.13 17.94
C GLU A 133 -11.63 -9.50 19.20
N VAL A 134 -12.59 -8.59 19.03
CA VAL A 134 -13.23 -7.90 20.16
C VAL A 134 -14.30 -8.81 20.76
N THR A 135 -13.99 -9.47 21.87
CA THR A 135 -14.95 -10.26 22.67
C THR A 135 -15.42 -9.49 23.91
N LEU A 136 -16.70 -9.62 24.27
CA LEU A 136 -17.31 -8.93 25.43
C LEU A 136 -16.80 -9.43 26.79
N ASN A 137 -16.20 -10.63 26.84
CA ASN A 137 -15.68 -11.23 28.05
C ASN A 137 -14.15 -11.08 28.08
N ASN A 138 -13.65 -10.13 28.86
CA ASN A 138 -12.21 -9.94 29.14
C ASN A 138 -11.70 -11.06 30.05
N VAL A 139 -11.58 -12.28 29.52
CA VAL A 139 -10.92 -13.38 30.23
C VAL A 139 -9.62 -13.72 29.48
N GLY A 140 -8.53 -13.10 29.93
CA GLY A 140 -7.16 -13.60 29.74
C GLY A 140 -6.53 -13.45 28.36
N ASP A 141 -5.76 -12.37 28.18
CA ASP A 141 -4.34 -12.38 27.80
C ASP A 141 -3.86 -13.36 26.70
N ASN A 142 -4.58 -13.46 25.59
CA ASN A 142 -3.95 -13.80 24.32
C ASN A 142 -4.55 -12.88 23.25
N GLU A 143 -3.79 -11.87 22.84
CA GLU A 143 -4.13 -11.03 21.70
C GLU A 143 -4.12 -11.89 20.43
N THR A 144 -5.25 -12.56 20.13
CA THR A 144 -5.40 -13.34 18.91
C THR A 144 -5.74 -12.39 17.77
N TYR A 145 -4.77 -12.19 16.87
CA TYR A 145 -4.96 -11.39 15.66
C TYR A 145 -5.44 -12.27 14.51
N LYS A 146 -6.40 -11.76 13.73
CA LYS A 146 -6.87 -12.46 12.50
C LYS A 146 -5.78 -12.64 11.46
N ILE A 147 -4.79 -11.75 11.46
CA ILE A 147 -3.61 -11.74 10.61
C ILE A 147 -2.47 -11.22 11.46
N ASP A 148 -1.30 -11.85 11.40
CA ASP A 148 -0.10 -11.36 12.07
C ASP A 148 0.22 -9.92 11.60
N PRO A 149 0.21 -8.93 12.51
CA PRO A 149 0.50 -7.53 12.18
C PRO A 149 1.87 -7.32 11.51
N SER A 150 2.86 -8.17 11.84
CA SER A 150 4.22 -8.07 11.29
C SER A 150 4.24 -8.36 9.79
N ILE A 151 3.40 -9.29 9.32
CA ILE A 151 3.27 -9.64 7.90
C ILE A 151 2.72 -8.44 7.11
N VAL A 152 1.75 -7.70 7.67
CA VAL A 152 1.18 -6.52 7.03
C VAL A 152 2.22 -5.39 6.93
N SER A 153 3.03 -5.21 7.97
CA SER A 153 4.15 -4.26 7.97
C SER A 153 5.18 -4.60 6.90
N ARG A 154 5.59 -5.88 6.82
CA ARG A 154 6.55 -6.39 5.83
C ARG A 154 6.05 -6.23 4.40
N LEU A 155 4.79 -6.58 4.13
CA LEU A 155 4.16 -6.37 2.82
C LEU A 155 4.26 -4.90 2.36
N TYR A 156 4.04 -3.97 3.30
CA TYR A 156 4.09 -2.55 3.00
C TYR A 156 5.52 -2.06 2.71
N ASP A 157 6.49 -2.56 3.47
CA ASP A 157 7.91 -2.22 3.36
C ASP A 157 8.54 -2.77 2.07
N GLU A 158 8.29 -4.05 1.76
CA GLU A 158 8.94 -4.73 0.63
C GLU A 158 8.28 -4.41 -0.72
N TRP A 159 6.97 -4.15 -0.74
CA TRP A 159 6.23 -4.05 -2.00
C TRP A 159 5.58 -2.69 -2.21
N VAL A 160 4.72 -2.26 -1.28
CA VAL A 160 3.90 -1.06 -1.49
C VAL A 160 4.77 0.20 -1.56
N MET A 161 5.70 0.37 -0.62
CA MET A 161 6.52 1.55 -0.53
C MET A 161 7.52 1.68 -1.70
N PRO A 162 8.26 0.62 -2.10
CA PRO A 162 9.17 0.68 -3.26
C PRO A 162 8.42 0.96 -4.57
N LEU A 163 7.27 0.32 -4.80
CA LEU A 163 6.46 0.59 -5.99
C LEU A 163 5.95 2.04 -6.03
N THR A 164 5.57 2.59 -4.87
CA THR A 164 5.16 4.00 -4.77
C THR A 164 6.33 4.94 -5.09
N LYS A 165 7.56 4.62 -4.67
CA LYS A 165 8.76 5.42 -5.02
C LYS A 165 9.09 5.31 -6.51
N LEU A 166 8.94 4.14 -7.11
CA LEU A 166 9.12 3.96 -8.55
C LEU A 166 8.15 4.85 -9.35
N VAL A 167 6.89 4.95 -8.92
CA VAL A 167 5.91 5.87 -9.53
C VAL A 167 6.34 7.33 -9.38
N GLN A 168 6.83 7.73 -8.20
CA GLN A 168 7.33 9.09 -7.98
C GLN A 168 8.47 9.45 -8.93
N VAL A 169 9.48 8.56 -9.06
CA VAL A 169 10.62 8.78 -9.98
C VAL A 169 10.15 8.86 -11.42
N LYS A 170 9.31 7.92 -11.88
CA LYS A 170 8.78 7.92 -13.26
C LYS A 170 7.96 9.18 -13.57
N TYR A 171 7.24 9.71 -12.58
CA TYR A 171 6.51 10.96 -12.72
C TYR A 171 7.46 12.15 -12.87
N LEU A 172 8.45 12.27 -11.99
CA LEU A 172 9.41 13.37 -11.98
C LEU A 172 10.26 13.44 -13.26
N LEU A 173 10.69 12.28 -13.78
CA LEU A 173 11.50 12.22 -14.99
C LEU A 173 10.81 12.83 -16.23
N ARG A 174 9.47 12.87 -16.25
CA ARG A 174 8.65 13.44 -17.34
C ARG A 174 8.00 14.77 -16.98
N ARG A 175 8.36 15.35 -15.84
CA ARG A 175 7.64 16.50 -15.28
C ARG A 175 7.98 17.82 -15.97
N LEU A 176 9.19 17.90 -16.54
CA LEU A 176 9.74 19.07 -17.23
C LEU A 176 9.91 18.84 -18.74
N ASP A 177 9.32 17.76 -19.26
CA ASP A 177 9.22 17.51 -20.71
C ASP A 177 8.30 18.53 -21.40
#